data_AF-A0A966YC75-F1
#
_entry.id   AF-A0A966YC75-F1
#
_cell.length_a   1.000
_cell.length_b   1.000
_cell.length_c   1.000
_cell.angle_alpha   90.00
_cell.angle_beta   90.00
_cell.angle_gamma   90.00
#
_symmetry.space_group_name_H-M   'P 1'
#
loop_
_entity.id
_entity.type
_entity.pdbx_description
1 polymer ?
#
loop_
_entity_poly.entity_id
_entity_poly.type
_entity_poly.pdbx_seq_one_letter_code
_entity_poly.pdbx_strand_id
1 'polypeptide(L)'
;MLGIHANAGISFDLAAIRELAPLVNPRFRTVVGYGGRTSEIGADFFVCLDGEIVADGRIGRDDGGIALDIPLAPEHRFLTLISTDAGNGISHDQIFFGDPWIEGDPLPMPKDAADRLETARTRLADLEQELKALKPTDRFYGPVAGTPPVVKIQLRGNPETTAGEVNPQTISALAGLSAELGTAAANDAERRLAFAAWVTDQANPLTPRVIVNRLWHHHFGTGIVDTPSDFGLGGGRPTHPELLDWLAGQLLAHDWSLKAMHRLICTSHAYRQQSHALPGAAEAAAIDAGNRLLWRQNPRRLDAESLRDATLSVSGCLNPAMFGPGYRDFDYEEAYAPVYTYITPDRPELWRRTIYRFVVRSTPHSFLTTLDCPNPANLTPARIETTTALQSLAL
;
A
#
# COMPACT_ATOMS: atom_id res chain seq x y z
N MET A 1 25.42 26.33 -20.92
CA MET A 1 26.73 26.97 -20.64
C MET A 1 27.81 26.08 -21.23
N LEU A 2 28.69 26.63 -22.06
CA LEU A 2 29.84 25.94 -22.63
C LEU A 2 31.12 26.52 -22.01
N GLY A 3 31.92 25.70 -21.34
CA GLY A 3 33.20 26.11 -20.76
C GLY A 3 34.37 25.60 -21.59
N ILE A 4 35.31 26.49 -21.92
CA ILE A 4 36.51 26.18 -22.68
C ILE A 4 37.72 26.65 -21.87
N HIS A 5 38.61 25.72 -21.54
CA HIS A 5 39.90 26.02 -20.92
C HIS A 5 40.86 26.59 -21.98
N ALA A 6 41.82 27.41 -21.57
CA ALA A 6 42.78 28.04 -22.48
C ALA A 6 43.45 27.05 -23.43
N ASN A 7 43.73 27.57 -24.63
CA ASN A 7 44.33 26.90 -25.78
C ASN A 7 43.50 25.74 -26.33
N ALA A 8 42.17 25.91 -26.32
CA ALA A 8 41.22 24.98 -26.90
C ALA A 8 40.14 25.73 -27.70
N GLY A 9 39.50 25.01 -28.62
CA GLY A 9 38.36 25.53 -29.37
C GLY A 9 37.35 24.45 -29.72
N ILE A 10 36.11 24.86 -29.91
CA ILE A 10 34.98 24.02 -30.32
C ILE A 10 34.43 24.58 -31.62
N SER A 11 34.28 23.72 -32.64
CA SER A 11 33.70 24.10 -33.92
C SER A 11 32.34 23.44 -34.12
N PHE A 12 31.36 24.22 -34.57
CA PHE A 12 30.00 23.79 -34.88
C PHE A 12 29.77 23.86 -36.38
N ASP A 13 29.19 22.80 -36.96
CA ASP A 13 28.77 22.78 -38.37
C ASP A 13 27.40 23.47 -38.51
N LEU A 14 27.42 24.70 -39.01
CA LEU A 14 26.23 25.51 -39.23
C LEU A 14 25.35 24.95 -40.36
N ALA A 15 25.92 24.23 -41.33
CA ALA A 15 25.13 23.61 -42.39
C ALA A 15 24.27 22.46 -41.82
N ALA A 16 24.85 21.62 -40.98
CA ALA A 16 24.11 20.55 -40.29
C ALA A 16 23.02 21.11 -39.36
N ILE A 17 23.30 22.20 -38.64
CA ILE A 17 22.32 22.86 -37.78
C ILE A 17 21.14 23.43 -38.61
N ARG A 18 21.40 24.05 -39.76
CA ARG A 18 20.35 24.58 -40.64
C ARG A 18 19.45 23.49 -41.23
N GLU A 19 19.99 22.30 -41.50
CA GLU A 19 19.20 21.17 -41.98
C GLU A 19 18.19 20.69 -40.93
N LEU A 20 18.60 20.66 -39.66
CA LEU A 20 17.77 20.23 -38.53
C LEU A 20 16.76 21.29 -38.09
N ALA A 21 17.16 22.56 -38.11
CA ALA A 21 16.37 23.69 -37.66
C ALA A 21 16.52 24.85 -38.64
N PRO A 22 15.74 24.86 -39.74
CA PRO A 22 15.81 25.94 -40.71
C PRO A 22 15.21 27.22 -40.12
N LEU A 23 16.06 28.24 -39.97
CA LEU A 23 15.74 29.54 -39.42
C LEU A 23 15.94 30.63 -40.48
N VAL A 24 15.11 31.67 -40.42
CA VAL A 24 15.28 32.90 -41.19
C VAL A 24 16.12 33.87 -40.37
N ASN A 25 17.14 34.46 -41.00
CA ASN A 25 18.10 35.40 -40.37
C ASN A 25 18.72 34.89 -39.05
N PRO A 26 19.34 33.70 -39.02
CA PRO A 26 19.88 33.15 -37.78
C PRO A 26 21.01 34.01 -37.21
N ARG A 27 21.06 34.12 -35.89
CA ARG A 27 22.08 34.87 -35.13
C ARG A 27 22.58 34.00 -33.99
N PHE A 28 23.90 33.97 -33.79
CA PHE A 28 24.52 33.34 -32.64
C PHE A 28 24.58 34.34 -31.48
N ARG A 29 23.98 33.98 -30.35
CA ARG A 29 23.94 34.77 -29.14
C ARG A 29 24.59 34.03 -27.98
N THR A 30 25.38 34.74 -27.19
CA THR A 30 25.99 34.20 -25.98
C THR A 30 26.49 35.34 -25.10
N VAL A 31 26.76 35.05 -23.82
CA VAL A 31 27.46 35.95 -22.91
C VAL A 31 28.79 35.33 -22.53
N VAL A 32 29.89 35.95 -22.94
CA VAL A 32 31.24 35.50 -22.58
C VAL A 32 31.55 35.92 -21.15
N GLY A 33 32.05 35.00 -20.33
CA GLY A 33 32.44 35.22 -18.93
C GLY A 33 33.76 34.55 -18.58
N TYR A 34 34.43 35.03 -17.54
CA TYR A 34 35.64 34.42 -16.99
C TYR A 34 35.32 33.48 -15.82
N GLY A 35 35.89 32.29 -15.84
CA GLY A 35 35.71 31.23 -14.85
C GLY A 35 36.86 31.05 -13.86
N GLY A 36 37.97 31.75 -14.06
CA GLY A 36 39.15 31.63 -13.21
C GLY A 36 38.96 32.14 -11.79
N ARG A 37 39.67 31.52 -10.84
CA ARG A 37 39.52 31.78 -9.39
C ARG A 37 40.20 33.08 -8.94
N THR A 38 41.19 33.57 -9.69
CA THR A 38 42.04 34.72 -9.34
C THR A 38 41.70 35.93 -10.18
N SER A 39 41.86 37.14 -9.64
CA SER A 39 41.60 38.42 -10.33
C SER A 39 42.82 38.98 -11.08
N GLU A 40 44.01 38.41 -10.85
CA GLU A 40 45.27 38.89 -11.45
C GLU A 40 45.54 38.37 -12.86
N ILE A 41 44.66 37.50 -13.38
CA ILE A 41 44.81 36.75 -14.63
C ILE A 41 43.52 36.90 -15.44
N GLY A 42 43.64 36.95 -16.77
CA GLY A 42 42.51 36.92 -17.70
C GLY A 42 42.89 36.13 -18.95
N ALA A 43 41.88 35.69 -19.69
CA ALA A 43 42.03 34.90 -20.91
C ALA A 43 41.48 35.65 -22.13
N ASP A 44 42.02 35.33 -23.30
CA ASP A 44 41.51 35.86 -24.56
C ASP A 44 40.49 34.86 -25.14
N PHE A 45 39.38 35.39 -25.65
CA PHE A 45 38.39 34.61 -26.39
C PHE A 45 38.38 35.07 -27.85
N PHE A 46 38.08 34.13 -28.75
CA PHE A 46 37.84 34.42 -30.16
C PHE A 46 36.59 33.66 -30.62
N VAL A 47 35.78 34.34 -31.41
CA VAL A 47 34.68 33.74 -32.16
C VAL A 47 35.00 33.90 -33.63
N CYS A 48 35.07 32.77 -34.34
CA CYS A 48 35.38 32.74 -35.75
C CYS A 48 34.22 32.18 -36.56
N LEU A 49 34.01 32.75 -37.75
CA LEU A 49 33.17 32.16 -38.79
C LEU A 49 34.07 31.75 -39.95
N ASP A 50 34.06 30.46 -40.31
CA ASP A 50 34.91 29.88 -41.36
C ASP A 50 36.41 30.21 -41.26
N GLY A 51 36.89 30.41 -40.03
CA GLY A 51 38.28 30.77 -39.74
C GLY A 51 38.58 32.26 -39.67
N GLU A 52 37.62 33.13 -40.02
CA GLU A 52 37.75 34.59 -39.84
C GLU A 52 37.26 35.00 -38.45
N ILE A 53 38.06 35.78 -37.72
CA ILE A 53 37.69 36.30 -36.40
C ILE A 53 36.62 37.38 -36.58
N VAL A 54 35.45 37.14 -36.01
CA VAL A 54 34.29 38.06 -36.06
C VAL A 54 34.02 38.75 -34.73
N ALA A 55 34.53 38.20 -33.62
CA ALA A 55 34.58 38.85 -32.33
C ALA A 55 35.75 38.29 -31.52
N ASP A 56 36.46 39.16 -30.81
CA ASP A 56 37.54 38.79 -29.90
C ASP A 56 37.60 39.76 -28.73
N GLY A 57 38.28 39.33 -27.67
CA GLY A 57 38.52 40.18 -26.52
C GLY A 57 39.21 39.44 -25.39
N ARG A 58 39.65 40.22 -24.40
CA ARG A 58 40.19 39.71 -23.14
C ARG A 58 39.15 39.88 -22.04
N ILE A 59 39.02 38.88 -21.18
CA ILE A 59 38.11 38.94 -20.03
C ILE A 59 38.78 38.32 -18.79
N GLY A 60 38.75 39.06 -17.69
CA GLY A 60 39.18 38.65 -16.36
C GLY A 60 38.02 38.56 -15.37
N ARG A 61 38.33 38.28 -14.11
CA ARG A 61 37.32 38.05 -13.07
C ARG A 61 36.47 39.28 -12.73
N ASP A 62 37.06 40.46 -12.83
CA ASP A 62 36.42 41.72 -12.48
C ASP A 62 35.69 42.35 -13.68
N ASP A 63 35.87 41.78 -14.87
CA ASP A 63 35.15 42.16 -16.07
C ASP A 63 33.76 41.49 -16.04
N GLY A 64 32.71 42.30 -16.15
CA GLY A 64 31.35 41.76 -16.33
C GLY A 64 31.24 40.91 -17.61
N GLY A 65 30.15 40.15 -17.74
CA GLY A 65 29.94 39.34 -18.93
C GLY A 65 29.81 40.18 -20.22
N ILE A 66 30.42 39.72 -21.31
CA ILE A 66 30.38 40.38 -22.63
C ILE A 66 29.31 39.69 -23.48
N ALA A 67 28.21 40.38 -23.76
CA ALA A 67 27.19 39.86 -24.65
C ALA A 67 27.64 39.95 -26.12
N LEU A 68 27.56 38.83 -26.82
CA LEU A 68 27.82 38.72 -28.26
C LEU A 68 26.53 38.41 -28.99
N ASP A 69 26.32 39.11 -30.11
CA ASP A 69 25.21 38.88 -31.03
C ASP A 69 25.73 38.93 -32.48
N ILE A 70 26.00 37.76 -33.04
CA ILE A 70 26.73 37.59 -34.30
C ILE A 70 25.77 37.09 -35.39
N PRO A 71 25.57 37.83 -36.50
CA PRO A 71 24.75 37.36 -37.62
C PRO A 71 25.40 36.16 -38.32
N LEU A 72 24.60 35.12 -38.61
CA LEU A 72 25.04 33.94 -39.34
C LEU A 72 24.48 33.95 -40.77
N ALA A 73 25.23 34.55 -41.69
CA ALA A 73 24.89 34.50 -43.13
C ALA A 73 24.79 33.05 -43.66
N PRO A 74 23.96 32.78 -44.69
CA PRO A 74 23.76 31.44 -45.25
C PRO A 74 25.04 30.73 -45.73
N GLU A 75 26.02 31.50 -46.18
CA GLU A 75 27.31 31.03 -46.66
C GLU A 75 28.22 30.51 -45.56
N HIS A 76 28.05 30.96 -44.30
CA HIS A 76 28.92 30.54 -43.21
C HIS A 76 28.75 29.06 -42.93
N ARG A 77 29.83 28.29 -42.90
CA ARG A 77 29.78 26.83 -42.68
C ARG A 77 30.13 26.43 -41.25
N PHE A 78 31.11 27.08 -40.64
CA PHE A 78 31.60 26.75 -39.31
C PHE A 78 31.56 27.96 -38.38
N LEU A 79 31.07 27.74 -37.16
CA LEU A 79 31.24 28.65 -36.04
C LEU A 79 32.24 28.03 -35.07
N THR A 80 33.35 28.72 -34.82
CA THR A 80 34.39 28.24 -33.90
C THR A 80 34.52 29.18 -32.71
N LEU A 81 34.42 28.62 -31.51
CA LEU A 81 34.64 29.33 -30.26
C LEU A 81 36.02 28.92 -29.72
N ILE A 82 36.87 29.88 -29.40
CA ILE A 82 38.27 29.64 -28.99
C ILE A 82 38.55 30.39 -27.69
N SER A 83 39.34 29.76 -26.82
CA SER A 83 39.93 30.37 -25.63
C SER A 83 41.45 30.20 -25.69
N THR A 84 42.22 31.24 -25.36
CA THR A 84 43.69 31.19 -25.26
C THR A 84 44.20 31.75 -23.93
N ASP A 85 45.44 31.43 -23.59
CA ASP A 85 46.08 31.75 -22.30
C ASP A 85 46.62 33.19 -22.19
N ALA A 86 46.26 34.08 -23.12
CA ALA A 86 46.68 35.48 -23.10
C ALA A 86 48.20 35.73 -22.96
N GLY A 87 49.04 34.71 -23.19
CA GLY A 87 50.49 34.74 -22.99
C GLY A 87 50.98 34.62 -21.55
N ASN A 88 50.11 34.34 -20.57
CA ASN A 88 50.46 34.21 -19.14
C ASN A 88 50.50 32.74 -18.65
N GLY A 89 50.16 31.80 -19.53
CA GLY A 89 50.12 30.35 -19.28
C GLY A 89 48.74 29.86 -18.85
N ILE A 90 48.41 28.59 -19.10
CA ILE A 90 47.03 28.06 -19.04
C ILE A 90 46.35 28.06 -17.65
N SER A 91 47.02 28.51 -16.58
CA SER A 91 46.52 28.34 -15.21
C SER A 91 45.33 29.27 -14.93
N HIS A 92 44.20 28.70 -14.51
CA HIS A 92 42.95 29.42 -14.21
C HIS A 92 42.24 30.09 -15.39
N ASP A 93 42.71 29.92 -16.61
CA ASP A 93 42.11 30.52 -17.80
C ASP A 93 40.96 29.69 -18.35
N GLN A 94 39.79 29.91 -17.76
CA GLN A 94 38.53 29.31 -18.19
C GLN A 94 37.63 30.40 -18.76
N ILE A 95 37.26 30.25 -20.03
CA ILE A 95 36.25 31.08 -20.68
C ILE A 95 34.93 30.32 -20.71
N PHE A 96 33.86 30.98 -20.30
CA PHE A 96 32.51 30.48 -20.42
C PHE A 96 31.76 31.23 -21.50
N PHE A 97 31.14 30.49 -22.40
CA PHE A 97 30.06 30.96 -23.26
C PHE A 97 28.74 30.63 -22.55
N GLY A 98 28.20 31.62 -21.88
CA GLY A 98 26.92 31.58 -21.17
C GLY A 98 25.75 31.58 -22.17
N ASP A 99 24.81 30.67 -21.94
CA ASP A 99 23.62 30.45 -22.78
C ASP A 99 23.83 30.57 -24.30
N PRO A 100 24.80 29.82 -24.88
CA PRO A 100 25.10 29.93 -26.30
C PRO A 100 23.95 29.32 -27.11
N TRP A 101 23.32 30.14 -27.95
CA TRP A 101 22.14 29.75 -28.72
C TRP A 101 22.16 30.34 -30.13
N ILE A 102 21.61 29.62 -31.11
CA ILE A 102 21.34 30.15 -32.44
C ILE A 102 19.84 30.43 -32.51
N GLU A 103 19.51 31.71 -32.66
CA GLU A 103 18.13 32.20 -32.65
C GLU A 103 17.79 32.78 -34.03
N GLY A 104 16.55 32.61 -34.47
CA GLY A 104 16.07 33.14 -35.75
C GLY A 104 14.57 32.92 -35.89
N ASP A 105 13.97 33.55 -36.90
CA ASP A 105 12.55 33.37 -37.13
C ASP A 105 12.29 31.98 -37.70
N PRO A 106 11.26 31.25 -37.23
CA PRO A 106 10.90 29.97 -37.82
C PRO A 106 10.51 30.16 -39.29
N LEU A 107 10.82 29.19 -40.14
CA LEU A 107 10.26 29.19 -41.50
C LEU A 107 8.73 29.35 -41.44
N PRO A 108 8.13 30.13 -42.35
CA PRO A 108 6.68 30.24 -42.43
C PRO A 108 6.08 28.85 -42.68
N MET A 109 5.31 28.35 -41.71
CA MET A 109 4.62 27.07 -41.86
C MET A 109 3.56 27.17 -42.95
N PRO A 110 3.41 26.15 -43.81
CA PRO A 110 2.26 26.05 -44.70
C PRO A 110 0.97 26.12 -43.89
N LYS A 111 -0.02 26.86 -44.39
CA LYS A 111 -1.31 27.10 -43.69
C LYS A 111 -1.96 25.79 -43.21
N ASP A 112 -1.92 24.73 -44.03
CA ASP A 112 -2.44 23.40 -43.68
C ASP A 112 -1.74 22.78 -42.45
N ALA A 113 -0.41 22.94 -42.35
CA ALA A 113 0.34 22.44 -41.20
C ALA A 113 0.03 23.24 -39.92
N ALA A 114 -0.15 24.56 -40.05
CA ALA A 114 -0.55 25.42 -38.95
C ALA A 114 -1.97 25.09 -38.44
N ASP A 115 -2.92 24.90 -39.36
CA ASP A 115 -4.31 24.53 -39.04
C ASP A 115 -4.38 23.16 -38.35
N ARG A 116 -3.58 22.19 -38.81
CA ARG A 116 -3.47 20.86 -38.17
C ARG A 116 -2.85 20.92 -36.78
N LEU A 117 -1.81 21.72 -36.58
CA LEU A 117 -1.17 21.91 -35.28
C LEU A 117 -2.15 22.55 -34.29
N GLU A 118 -2.91 23.55 -34.71
CA GLU A 118 -3.89 24.21 -33.87
C GLU A 118 -5.04 23.29 -33.49
N THR A 119 -5.51 22.47 -34.45
CA THR A 119 -6.50 21.43 -34.21
C THR A 119 -6.00 20.41 -33.18
N ALA A 120 -4.74 19.96 -33.30
CA ALA A 120 -4.15 19.01 -32.37
C ALA A 120 -3.98 19.60 -30.97
N ARG A 121 -3.56 20.86 -30.85
CA ARG A 121 -3.44 21.58 -29.57
C ARG A 121 -4.79 21.74 -28.88
N THR A 122 -5.81 22.14 -29.63
CA THR A 122 -7.19 22.24 -29.11
C THR A 122 -7.67 20.89 -28.61
N ARG A 123 -7.47 19.83 -29.41
CA ARG A 123 -7.87 18.47 -29.03
C ARG A 123 -7.12 17.97 -27.78
N LEU A 124 -5.84 18.29 -27.65
CA LEU A 124 -5.06 17.94 -26.45
C LEU A 124 -5.63 18.65 -25.21
N ALA A 125 -5.88 19.95 -25.30
CA ALA A 125 -6.45 20.73 -24.20
C ALA A 125 -7.83 20.19 -23.76
N ASP A 126 -8.69 19.85 -24.73
CA ASP A 126 -9.99 19.25 -24.46
C ASP A 126 -9.86 17.90 -23.73
N LEU A 127 -8.95 17.03 -24.19
CA LEU A 127 -8.72 15.71 -23.59
C LEU A 127 -8.12 15.82 -22.17
N GLU A 128 -7.24 16.78 -21.94
CA GLU A 128 -6.69 17.06 -20.61
C GLU A 128 -7.77 17.55 -19.64
N GLN A 129 -8.69 18.40 -20.12
CA GLN A 129 -9.82 18.86 -19.33
C GLN A 129 -10.79 17.71 -19.03
N GLU A 130 -11.09 16.85 -20.01
CA GLU A 130 -11.92 15.67 -19.84
C GLU A 130 -11.32 14.70 -18.81
N LEU A 131 -10.02 14.41 -18.92
CA LEU A 131 -9.30 13.56 -17.98
C LEU A 131 -9.35 14.11 -16.55
N LYS A 132 -9.21 15.43 -16.37
CA LYS A 132 -9.29 16.08 -15.06
C LYS A 132 -10.71 16.10 -14.48
N ALA A 133 -11.73 16.10 -15.34
CA ALA A 133 -13.13 16.08 -14.94
C ALA A 133 -13.63 14.66 -14.57
N LEU A 134 -12.93 13.60 -14.99
CA LEU A 134 -13.24 12.24 -14.58
C LEU A 134 -13.08 12.08 -13.06
N LYS A 135 -14.14 11.63 -12.39
CA LYS A 135 -14.05 11.24 -10.97
C LYS A 135 -13.07 10.06 -10.84
N PRO A 136 -12.22 10.03 -9.80
CA PRO A 136 -11.45 8.84 -9.49
C PRO A 136 -12.40 7.65 -9.40
N THR A 137 -12.10 6.58 -10.13
CA THR A 137 -12.86 5.34 -10.02
C THR A 137 -12.75 4.80 -8.60
N ASP A 138 -13.85 4.21 -8.11
CA ASP A 138 -13.85 3.51 -6.83
C ASP A 138 -12.76 2.42 -6.87
N ARG A 139 -11.71 2.64 -6.09
CA ARG A 139 -10.64 1.65 -5.94
C ARG A 139 -11.08 0.66 -4.89
N PHE A 140 -11.14 -0.61 -5.26
CA PHE A 140 -11.20 -1.70 -4.29
C PHE A 140 -9.82 -2.36 -4.23
N TYR A 141 -9.41 -2.73 -3.02
CA TYR A 141 -8.21 -3.54 -2.83
C TYR A 141 -8.65 -5.00 -2.83
N GLY A 142 -8.29 -5.72 -3.88
CA GLY A 142 -8.55 -7.15 -4.01
C GLY A 142 -7.26 -7.92 -4.28
N PRO A 143 -7.20 -9.21 -3.94
CA PRO A 143 -6.10 -10.06 -4.37
C PRO A 143 -6.11 -10.16 -5.89
N VAL A 144 -4.96 -9.90 -6.52
CA VAL A 144 -4.75 -10.14 -7.95
C VAL A 144 -4.16 -11.55 -8.07
N ALA A 145 -4.92 -12.47 -8.67
CA ALA A 145 -4.44 -13.82 -8.91
C ALA A 145 -3.25 -13.79 -9.88
N GLY A 146 -2.10 -14.28 -9.44
CA GLY A 146 -0.91 -14.44 -10.26
C GLY A 146 -0.70 -15.89 -10.69
N THR A 147 0.28 -16.13 -11.56
CA THR A 147 0.77 -17.49 -11.82
C THR A 147 1.49 -18.00 -10.58
N PRO A 148 1.03 -19.09 -9.94
CA PRO A 148 1.72 -19.66 -8.79
C PRO A 148 3.16 -20.04 -9.16
N PRO A 149 4.15 -19.78 -8.30
CA PRO A 149 5.51 -20.22 -8.56
C PRO A 149 5.58 -21.75 -8.63
N VAL A 150 6.50 -22.25 -9.44
CA VAL A 150 6.86 -23.67 -9.43
C VAL A 150 7.57 -23.96 -8.12
N VAL A 151 7.00 -24.85 -7.32
CA VAL A 151 7.59 -25.30 -6.06
C VAL A 151 8.40 -26.57 -6.35
N LYS A 152 9.61 -26.64 -5.78
CA LYS A 152 10.52 -27.78 -5.93
C LYS A 152 10.98 -28.29 -4.58
N ILE A 153 11.36 -29.57 -4.50
CA ILE A 153 11.92 -30.13 -3.26
C ILE A 153 13.29 -29.52 -3.03
N GLN A 154 13.54 -29.02 -1.82
CA GLN A 154 14.85 -28.52 -1.42
C GLN A 154 15.66 -29.66 -0.80
N LEU A 155 16.74 -30.07 -1.47
CA LEU A 155 17.59 -31.15 -1.00
C LEU A 155 18.26 -30.72 0.30
N ARG A 156 17.99 -31.45 1.39
CA ARG A 156 18.48 -31.14 2.75
C ARG A 156 18.08 -29.74 3.25
N GLY A 157 17.00 -29.16 2.70
CA GLY A 157 16.51 -27.83 3.05
C GLY A 157 17.33 -26.67 2.47
N ASN A 158 18.24 -26.92 1.52
CA ASN A 158 18.97 -25.85 0.86
C ASN A 158 18.15 -25.31 -0.35
N PRO A 159 17.75 -24.02 -0.36
CA PRO A 159 16.98 -23.43 -1.44
C PRO A 159 17.74 -23.32 -2.78
N GLU A 160 19.07 -23.39 -2.77
CA GLU A 160 19.90 -23.34 -3.99
C GLU A 160 20.04 -24.72 -4.66
N THR A 161 19.78 -25.80 -3.92
CA THR A 161 19.85 -27.18 -4.43
C THR A 161 18.47 -27.82 -4.43
N THR A 162 17.76 -27.65 -5.53
CA THR A 162 16.40 -28.20 -5.70
C THR A 162 16.37 -29.48 -6.52
N ALA A 163 15.40 -30.35 -6.27
CA ALA A 163 15.13 -31.55 -7.07
C ALA A 163 13.62 -31.78 -7.21
N GLY A 164 13.15 -32.14 -8.40
CA GLY A 164 11.74 -32.48 -8.65
C GLY A 164 10.76 -31.32 -8.43
N GLU A 165 9.76 -31.20 -9.31
CA GLU A 165 8.64 -30.30 -9.09
C GLU A 165 7.60 -30.98 -8.20
N VAL A 166 6.95 -30.20 -7.33
CA VAL A 166 5.87 -30.70 -6.49
C VAL A 166 4.54 -30.12 -6.93
N ASN A 167 3.56 -31.00 -7.07
CA ASN A 167 2.17 -30.61 -7.25
C ASN A 167 1.63 -30.00 -5.94
N PRO A 168 0.59 -29.15 -6.01
CA PRO A 168 -0.10 -28.67 -4.82
C PRO A 168 -0.68 -29.87 -4.05
N GLN A 169 -0.28 -30.01 -2.79
CA GLN A 169 -0.68 -31.13 -1.93
C GLN A 169 -0.86 -30.71 -0.47
N THR A 170 -1.59 -31.52 0.31
CA THR A 170 -1.71 -31.44 1.77
C THR A 170 -0.90 -32.54 2.47
N ILE A 171 -1.12 -32.73 3.77
CA ILE A 171 -0.41 -33.73 4.58
C ILE A 171 -0.92 -35.13 4.21
N SER A 172 -0.13 -35.90 3.47
CA SER A 172 -0.46 -37.27 3.05
C SER A 172 -0.58 -38.28 4.19
N ALA A 173 -0.15 -37.93 5.40
CA ALA A 173 -0.31 -38.76 6.59
C ALA A 173 -1.74 -38.75 7.17
N LEU A 174 -2.61 -37.85 6.71
CA LEU A 174 -4.00 -37.77 7.17
C LEU A 174 -4.86 -38.80 6.44
N ALA A 175 -5.30 -39.84 7.16
CA ALA A 175 -6.24 -40.81 6.61
C ALA A 175 -7.62 -40.18 6.37
N GLY A 176 -8.28 -40.56 5.27
CA GLY A 176 -9.66 -40.15 4.96
C GLY A 176 -9.80 -38.89 4.10
N LEU A 177 -8.71 -38.17 3.83
CA LEU A 177 -8.71 -37.03 2.91
C LEU A 177 -7.64 -37.22 1.83
N SER A 178 -7.93 -36.83 0.60
CA SER A 178 -6.93 -36.84 -0.47
C SER A 178 -5.82 -35.83 -0.15
N ALA A 179 -4.56 -36.23 -0.36
CA ALA A 179 -3.44 -35.32 -0.28
C ALA A 179 -3.32 -34.43 -1.52
N GLU A 180 -3.95 -34.79 -2.63
CA GLU A 180 -3.79 -34.11 -3.91
C GLU A 180 -4.75 -32.94 -4.06
N LEU A 181 -4.22 -31.76 -4.35
CA LEU A 181 -5.00 -30.53 -4.58
C LEU A 181 -4.96 -30.06 -6.04
N GLY A 182 -4.65 -30.97 -6.96
CA GLY A 182 -4.52 -30.70 -8.39
C GLY A 182 -3.09 -30.79 -8.90
N THR A 183 -2.84 -30.21 -10.08
CA THR A 183 -1.57 -30.32 -10.79
C THR A 183 -0.75 -29.02 -10.73
N ALA A 184 0.54 -29.10 -11.03
CA ALA A 184 1.40 -27.93 -11.15
C ALA A 184 0.91 -26.92 -12.23
N ALA A 185 0.12 -27.36 -13.20
CA ALA A 185 -0.48 -26.50 -14.22
C ALA A 185 -1.69 -25.68 -13.72
N ALA A 186 -2.27 -26.06 -12.58
CA ALA A 186 -3.43 -25.36 -12.03
C ALA A 186 -3.09 -23.92 -11.64
N ASN A 187 -3.98 -22.99 -11.97
CA ASN A 187 -3.84 -21.57 -11.63
C ASN A 187 -4.11 -21.32 -10.13
N ASP A 188 -3.83 -20.11 -9.64
CA ASP A 188 -3.99 -19.76 -8.22
C ASP A 188 -5.43 -19.95 -7.72
N ALA A 189 -6.43 -19.61 -8.54
CA ALA A 189 -7.84 -19.76 -8.16
C ALA A 189 -8.23 -21.24 -8.00
N GLU A 190 -7.83 -22.09 -8.94
CA GLU A 190 -8.07 -23.54 -8.88
C GLU A 190 -7.41 -24.18 -7.66
N ARG A 191 -6.16 -23.81 -7.37
CA ARG A 191 -5.43 -24.31 -6.19
C ARG A 191 -6.10 -23.89 -4.87
N ARG A 192 -6.53 -22.62 -4.76
CA ARG A 192 -7.26 -22.13 -3.58
C ARG A 192 -8.60 -22.83 -3.41
N LEU A 193 -9.33 -23.05 -4.50
CA LEU A 193 -10.61 -23.76 -4.48
C LEU A 193 -10.42 -25.22 -4.04
N ALA A 194 -9.42 -25.92 -4.58
CA ALA A 194 -9.10 -27.29 -4.19
C ALA A 194 -8.76 -27.38 -2.69
N PHE A 195 -7.94 -26.45 -2.18
CA PHE A 195 -7.64 -26.39 -0.76
C PHE A 195 -8.88 -26.06 0.10
N ALA A 196 -9.72 -25.12 -0.33
CA ALA A 196 -10.96 -24.78 0.37
C ALA A 196 -11.88 -26.00 0.47
N ALA A 197 -12.06 -26.73 -0.64
CA ALA A 197 -12.84 -27.97 -0.68
C ALA A 197 -12.28 -29.02 0.29
N TRP A 198 -10.96 -29.19 0.34
CA TRP A 198 -10.28 -30.09 1.28
C TRP A 198 -10.48 -29.69 2.76
N VAL A 199 -10.41 -28.40 3.08
CA VAL A 199 -10.65 -27.89 4.43
C VAL A 199 -12.10 -28.11 4.87
N THR A 200 -13.06 -27.92 3.97
CA THR A 200 -14.50 -28.05 4.26
C THR A 200 -15.07 -29.43 3.96
N ASP A 201 -14.24 -30.40 3.59
CA ASP A 201 -14.67 -31.76 3.27
C ASP A 201 -15.38 -32.39 4.48
N GLN A 202 -16.46 -33.13 4.25
CA GLN A 202 -17.22 -33.80 5.31
C GLN A 202 -16.39 -34.88 6.02
N ALA A 203 -15.40 -35.46 5.34
CA ALA A 203 -14.45 -36.38 5.94
C ALA A 203 -13.39 -35.68 6.80
N ASN A 204 -13.33 -34.34 6.80
CA ASN A 204 -12.46 -33.57 7.69
C ASN A 204 -13.19 -33.26 9.00
N PRO A 205 -12.88 -33.96 10.12
CA PRO A 205 -13.62 -33.76 11.37
C PRO A 205 -13.17 -32.51 12.13
N LEU A 206 -12.01 -31.92 11.80
CA LEU A 206 -11.45 -30.80 12.56
C LEU A 206 -12.22 -29.51 12.30
N THR A 207 -12.50 -29.21 11.04
CA THR A 207 -13.18 -27.97 10.64
C THR A 207 -14.53 -27.77 11.35
N PRO A 208 -15.47 -28.74 11.33
CA PRO A 208 -16.74 -28.56 12.03
C PRO A 208 -16.56 -28.47 13.56
N ARG A 209 -15.67 -29.28 14.16
CA ARG A 209 -15.34 -29.21 15.60
C ARG A 209 -14.83 -27.84 16.02
N VAL A 210 -13.91 -27.26 15.25
CA VAL A 210 -13.35 -25.94 15.52
C VAL A 210 -14.44 -24.86 15.42
N ILE A 211 -15.29 -24.91 14.39
CA ILE A 211 -16.38 -23.95 14.22
C ILE A 211 -17.37 -24.02 15.38
N VAL A 212 -17.88 -25.20 15.73
CA VAL A 212 -18.85 -25.31 16.82
C VAL A 212 -18.26 -24.96 18.18
N ASN A 213 -16.97 -25.24 18.40
CA ASN A 213 -16.28 -24.79 19.61
C ASN A 213 -16.18 -23.27 19.71
N ARG A 214 -15.95 -22.57 18.58
CA ARG A 214 -15.96 -21.10 18.53
C ARG A 214 -17.37 -20.55 18.79
N LEU A 215 -18.40 -21.14 18.19
CA LEU A 215 -19.80 -20.77 18.47
C LEU A 215 -20.14 -20.95 19.95
N TRP A 216 -19.70 -22.06 20.54
CA TRP A 216 -19.86 -22.34 21.96
C TRP A 216 -19.12 -21.33 22.84
N HIS A 217 -17.85 -21.07 22.54
CA HIS A 217 -17.02 -20.06 23.22
C HIS A 217 -17.71 -18.69 23.24
N HIS A 218 -18.24 -18.22 22.11
CA HIS A 218 -18.93 -16.93 22.04
C HIS A 218 -20.26 -16.88 22.79
N HIS A 219 -20.84 -18.03 23.16
CA HIS A 219 -22.08 -18.10 23.93
C HIS A 219 -21.86 -18.30 25.42
N PHE A 220 -20.83 -19.06 25.79
CA PHE A 220 -20.54 -19.47 27.18
C PHE A 220 -19.28 -18.83 27.78
N GLY A 221 -18.54 -18.03 27.01
CA GLY A 221 -17.27 -17.39 27.39
C GLY A 221 -16.05 -18.29 27.20
N THR A 222 -16.20 -19.60 27.36
CA THR A 222 -15.12 -20.59 27.16
C THR A 222 -15.61 -21.70 26.25
N GLY A 223 -14.78 -22.11 25.29
CA GLY A 223 -15.10 -23.24 24.41
C GLY A 223 -15.14 -24.57 25.16
N ILE A 224 -15.75 -25.59 24.57
CA ILE A 224 -15.66 -26.98 25.08
C ILE A 224 -14.18 -27.38 25.19
N VAL A 225 -13.41 -27.04 24.15
CA VAL A 225 -11.95 -26.89 24.17
C VAL A 225 -11.64 -25.42 24.48
N ASP A 226 -10.90 -25.18 25.57
CA ASP A 226 -10.57 -23.83 26.07
C ASP A 226 -9.48 -23.12 25.25
N THR A 227 -8.86 -23.81 24.29
CA THR A 227 -7.92 -23.26 23.30
C THR A 227 -8.58 -23.20 21.90
N PRO A 228 -9.30 -22.11 21.53
CA PRO A 228 -10.15 -22.11 20.34
C PRO A 228 -9.43 -22.24 18.98
N SER A 229 -8.10 -22.12 18.96
CA SER A 229 -7.27 -22.27 17.76
C SER A 229 -6.18 -23.33 17.88
N ASP A 230 -6.18 -24.13 18.95
CA ASP A 230 -5.28 -25.28 19.09
C ASP A 230 -6.07 -26.50 19.58
N PHE A 231 -6.28 -27.45 18.68
CA PHE A 231 -6.94 -28.74 18.94
C PHE A 231 -5.92 -29.90 18.91
N GLY A 232 -4.63 -29.58 18.80
CA GLY A 232 -3.54 -30.53 18.80
C GLY A 232 -3.14 -30.95 20.21
N LEU A 233 -1.99 -31.64 20.32
CA LEU A 233 -1.46 -32.12 21.60
C LEU A 233 -1.07 -30.98 22.56
N GLY A 234 -0.79 -29.79 22.03
CA GLY A 234 -0.51 -28.58 22.83
C GLY A 234 -1.78 -27.85 23.30
N GLY A 235 -2.93 -28.18 22.73
CA GLY A 235 -4.23 -27.60 23.09
C GLY A 235 -4.87 -28.25 24.32
N GLY A 236 -5.93 -27.63 24.80
CA GLY A 236 -6.75 -28.16 25.87
C GLY A 236 -7.59 -29.36 25.44
N ARG A 237 -7.91 -30.24 26.39
CA ARG A 237 -8.83 -31.35 26.15
C ARG A 237 -10.28 -30.87 26.19
N PRO A 238 -11.17 -31.42 25.35
CA PRO A 238 -12.58 -31.10 25.42
C PRO A 238 -13.16 -31.56 26.76
N THR A 239 -13.90 -30.67 27.42
CA THR A 239 -14.66 -31.01 28.64
C THR A 239 -15.77 -32.03 28.36
N HIS A 240 -16.40 -31.93 27.19
CA HIS A 240 -17.50 -32.77 26.75
C HIS A 240 -17.24 -33.27 25.31
N PRO A 241 -16.38 -34.29 25.12
CA PRO A 241 -15.98 -34.75 23.79
C PRO A 241 -17.16 -35.21 22.93
N GLU A 242 -18.09 -35.98 23.52
CA GLU A 242 -19.27 -36.47 22.81
C GLU A 242 -20.20 -35.34 22.35
N LEU A 243 -20.34 -34.29 23.18
CA LEU A 243 -21.11 -33.10 22.82
C LEU A 243 -20.46 -32.32 21.68
N LEU A 244 -19.14 -32.18 21.70
CA LEU A 244 -18.38 -31.53 20.63
C LEU A 244 -18.57 -32.27 19.30
N ASP A 245 -18.46 -33.60 19.33
CA ASP A 245 -18.66 -34.44 18.14
C ASP A 245 -20.11 -34.39 17.65
N TRP A 246 -21.07 -34.43 18.56
CA TRP A 246 -22.49 -34.30 18.22
C TRP A 246 -22.80 -32.93 17.58
N LEU A 247 -22.31 -31.82 18.17
CA LEU A 247 -22.50 -30.49 17.59
C LEU A 247 -21.83 -30.37 16.21
N ALA A 248 -20.64 -30.94 16.03
CA ALA A 248 -19.96 -30.96 14.75
C ALA A 248 -20.78 -31.72 13.69
N GLY A 249 -21.37 -32.86 14.06
CA GLY A 249 -22.31 -33.60 13.21
C GLY A 249 -23.58 -32.81 12.88
N GLN A 250 -24.15 -32.09 13.86
CA GLN A 250 -25.30 -31.22 13.65
C GLN A 250 -24.99 -30.07 12.68
N LEU A 251 -23.79 -29.49 12.74
CA LEU A 251 -23.37 -28.44 11.81
C LEU A 251 -23.35 -28.95 10.36
N LEU A 252 -22.81 -30.15 10.15
CA LEU A 252 -22.80 -30.80 8.83
C LEU A 252 -24.21 -31.16 8.36
N ALA A 253 -25.05 -31.71 9.24
CA ALA A 253 -26.43 -32.07 8.94
C ALA A 253 -27.35 -30.86 8.63
N HIS A 254 -26.92 -29.65 9.01
CA HIS A 254 -27.61 -28.39 8.70
C HIS A 254 -26.88 -27.57 7.63
N ASP A 255 -26.12 -28.21 6.74
CA ASP A 255 -25.43 -27.57 5.61
C ASP A 255 -24.59 -26.36 6.04
N TRP A 256 -23.84 -26.51 7.14
CA TRP A 256 -22.99 -25.46 7.72
C TRP A 256 -23.74 -24.20 8.20
N SER A 257 -25.06 -24.29 8.43
CA SER A 257 -25.87 -23.16 8.89
C SER A 257 -25.52 -22.74 10.32
N LEU A 258 -24.69 -21.71 10.46
CA LEU A 258 -24.34 -21.11 11.75
C LEU A 258 -25.58 -20.61 12.50
N LYS A 259 -26.59 -20.12 11.77
CA LYS A 259 -27.86 -19.67 12.37
C LYS A 259 -28.64 -20.82 13.02
N ALA A 260 -28.67 -21.99 12.38
CA ALA A 260 -29.28 -23.19 12.96
C ALA A 260 -28.54 -23.60 14.24
N MET A 261 -27.20 -23.58 14.23
CA MET A 261 -26.39 -23.89 15.40
C MET A 261 -26.57 -22.88 16.54
N HIS A 262 -26.65 -21.58 16.25
CA HIS A 262 -26.97 -20.57 17.27
C HIS A 262 -28.35 -20.85 17.89
N ARG A 263 -29.38 -21.15 17.09
CA ARG A 263 -30.71 -21.50 17.61
C ARG A 263 -30.65 -22.73 18.50
N LEU A 264 -29.95 -23.78 18.06
CA LEU A 264 -29.77 -25.02 18.83
C LEU A 264 -29.13 -24.74 20.19
N ILE A 265 -28.04 -23.97 20.22
CA ILE A 265 -27.34 -23.60 21.46
C ILE A 265 -28.24 -22.73 22.34
N CYS A 266 -28.81 -21.64 21.81
CA CYS A 266 -29.62 -20.67 22.57
C CYS A 266 -30.93 -21.27 23.13
N THR A 267 -31.44 -22.35 22.54
CA THR A 267 -32.64 -23.05 23.02
C THR A 267 -32.34 -24.25 23.92
N SER A 268 -31.07 -24.60 24.11
CA SER A 268 -30.65 -25.66 25.04
C SER A 268 -31.01 -25.33 26.48
N HIS A 269 -31.07 -26.35 27.35
CA HIS A 269 -31.18 -26.13 28.79
C HIS A 269 -29.95 -25.40 29.31
N ALA A 270 -28.75 -25.82 28.88
CA ALA A 270 -27.46 -25.27 29.32
C ALA A 270 -27.38 -23.75 29.15
N TYR A 271 -27.76 -23.22 27.97
CA TYR A 271 -27.73 -21.79 27.69
C TYR A 271 -28.76 -20.99 28.49
N ARG A 272 -29.94 -21.58 28.74
CA ARG A 272 -31.06 -20.94 29.45
C ARG A 272 -30.97 -20.99 30.97
N GLN A 273 -29.88 -21.57 31.51
CA GLN A 273 -29.61 -21.53 32.94
C GLN A 273 -29.45 -20.09 33.44
N GLN A 274 -29.69 -19.91 34.73
CA GLN A 274 -29.52 -18.62 35.39
C GLN A 274 -28.03 -18.41 35.74
N SER A 275 -27.60 -17.15 35.82
CA SER A 275 -26.21 -16.79 36.16
C SER A 275 -25.96 -16.51 37.64
N HIS A 276 -27.03 -16.29 38.42
CA HIS A 276 -26.94 -16.01 39.85
C HIS A 276 -26.81 -17.29 40.69
N ALA A 277 -26.46 -17.15 41.97
CA ALA A 277 -26.21 -18.28 42.86
C ALA A 277 -27.45 -19.18 42.98
N LEU A 278 -27.32 -20.42 42.49
CA LEU A 278 -28.30 -21.48 42.64
C LEU A 278 -28.16 -22.15 44.02
N PRO A 279 -29.22 -22.75 44.58
CA PRO A 279 -29.07 -23.69 45.70
C PRO A 279 -28.06 -24.78 45.34
N GLY A 280 -27.08 -25.03 46.20
CA GLY A 280 -25.97 -25.97 45.91
C GLY A 280 -24.77 -25.35 45.18
N ALA A 281 -24.75 -24.03 44.96
CA ALA A 281 -23.65 -23.37 44.24
C ALA A 281 -22.30 -23.47 44.95
N ALA A 282 -22.27 -23.56 46.29
CA ALA A 282 -21.02 -23.70 47.03
C ALA A 282 -20.37 -25.07 46.79
N GLU A 283 -21.19 -26.12 46.78
CA GLU A 283 -20.81 -27.49 46.50
C GLU A 283 -20.37 -27.64 45.03
N ALA A 284 -21.13 -27.06 44.10
CA ALA A 284 -20.78 -27.06 42.68
C ALA A 284 -19.48 -26.30 42.42
N ALA A 285 -19.27 -25.13 43.04
CA ALA A 285 -18.03 -24.36 42.91
C ALA A 285 -16.82 -25.06 43.55
N ALA A 286 -17.02 -25.87 44.59
CA ALA A 286 -15.96 -26.69 45.17
C ALA A 286 -15.49 -27.80 44.21
N ILE A 287 -16.37 -28.28 43.32
CA ILE A 287 -16.04 -29.28 42.29
C ILE A 287 -15.48 -28.62 41.03
N ASP A 288 -16.13 -27.55 40.56
CA ASP A 288 -15.85 -26.86 39.31
C ASP A 288 -16.05 -25.36 39.43
N ALA A 289 -15.08 -24.70 40.08
CA ALA A 289 -15.06 -23.25 40.25
C ALA A 289 -15.05 -22.49 38.90
N GLY A 290 -14.45 -23.09 37.87
CA GLY A 290 -14.37 -22.53 36.52
C GLY A 290 -15.66 -22.66 35.70
N ASN A 291 -16.67 -23.36 36.24
CA ASN A 291 -17.94 -23.65 35.57
C ASN A 291 -17.75 -24.29 34.17
N ARG A 292 -16.74 -25.16 34.03
CA ARG A 292 -16.45 -25.93 32.81
C ARG A 292 -17.53 -26.99 32.53
N LEU A 293 -18.20 -27.49 33.57
CA LEU A 293 -19.32 -28.44 33.54
C LEU A 293 -20.68 -27.75 33.42
N LEU A 294 -20.70 -26.41 33.36
CA LEU A 294 -21.89 -25.59 33.07
C LEU A 294 -23.05 -25.86 34.03
N TRP A 295 -22.78 -25.85 35.33
CA TRP A 295 -23.80 -25.93 36.37
C TRP A 295 -24.57 -24.62 36.56
N ARG A 296 -24.16 -23.54 35.88
CA ARG A 296 -24.88 -22.27 35.74
C ARG A 296 -24.51 -21.58 34.42
N GLN A 297 -25.20 -20.48 34.08
CA GLN A 297 -24.76 -19.62 32.97
C GLN A 297 -23.65 -18.65 33.41
N ASN A 298 -22.63 -18.46 32.57
CA ASN A 298 -21.53 -17.53 32.85
C ASN A 298 -21.95 -16.07 32.59
N PRO A 299 -21.76 -15.15 33.56
CA PRO A 299 -21.76 -13.73 33.28
C PRO A 299 -20.68 -13.42 32.24
N ARG A 300 -21.01 -12.57 31.29
CA ARG A 300 -20.08 -12.13 30.24
C ARG A 300 -20.05 -10.63 30.19
N ARG A 301 -18.85 -10.09 29.98
CA ARG A 301 -18.68 -8.68 29.74
C ARG A 301 -19.11 -8.34 28.31
N LEU A 302 -19.60 -7.13 28.10
CA LEU A 302 -19.76 -6.60 26.75
C LEU A 302 -18.39 -6.28 26.17
N ASP A 303 -18.11 -6.83 25.00
CA ASP A 303 -16.99 -6.45 24.16
C ASP A 303 -17.00 -4.93 23.86
N ALA A 304 -15.82 -4.34 23.65
CA ALA A 304 -15.65 -2.90 23.38
C ALA A 304 -16.63 -2.35 22.32
N GLU A 305 -16.77 -3.06 21.21
CA GLU A 305 -17.65 -2.70 20.10
C GLU A 305 -19.13 -2.77 20.49
N SER A 306 -19.50 -3.83 21.23
CA SER A 306 -20.87 -4.02 21.73
C SER A 306 -21.23 -2.96 22.77
N LEU A 307 -20.28 -2.59 23.63
CA LEU A 307 -20.46 -1.54 24.63
C LEU A 307 -20.66 -0.17 23.97
N ARG A 308 -19.83 0.19 22.98
CA ARG A 308 -20.02 1.41 22.18
C ARG A 308 -21.39 1.44 21.51
N ASP A 309 -21.76 0.36 20.81
CA ASP A 309 -23.04 0.25 20.11
C ASP A 309 -24.23 0.32 21.09
N ALA A 310 -24.10 -0.28 22.28
CA ALA A 310 -25.10 -0.19 23.34
C ALA A 310 -25.27 1.23 23.86
N THR A 311 -24.18 1.96 24.12
CA THR A 311 -24.23 3.38 24.55
C THR A 311 -24.91 4.26 23.50
N LEU A 312 -24.59 4.08 22.21
CA LEU A 312 -25.25 4.80 21.12
C LEU A 312 -26.74 4.43 21.01
N SER A 313 -27.09 3.16 21.23
CA SER A 313 -28.47 2.68 21.19
C SER A 313 -29.31 3.30 22.32
N VAL A 314 -28.79 3.26 23.56
CA VAL A 314 -29.48 3.78 24.75
C VAL A 314 -29.63 5.31 24.70
N SER A 315 -28.65 6.01 24.13
CA SER A 315 -28.73 7.47 23.92
C SER A 315 -29.63 7.90 22.76
N GLY A 316 -30.10 6.96 21.93
CA GLY A 316 -30.91 7.25 20.75
C GLY A 316 -30.11 7.78 19.55
N CYS A 317 -28.78 7.81 19.63
CA CYS A 317 -27.90 8.32 18.58
C CYS A 317 -27.52 7.26 17.53
N LEU A 318 -27.68 5.96 17.85
CA LEU A 318 -27.26 4.87 16.95
C LEU A 318 -27.96 4.97 15.60
N ASN A 319 -27.16 5.07 14.54
CA ASN A 319 -27.63 4.93 13.18
C ASN A 319 -27.68 3.42 12.80
N PRO A 320 -28.87 2.83 12.62
CA PRO A 320 -29.02 1.40 12.34
C PRO A 320 -28.90 1.05 10.86
N ALA A 321 -28.59 2.02 9.98
CA ALA A 321 -28.52 1.80 8.54
C ALA A 321 -27.52 0.67 8.21
N MET A 322 -28.02 -0.35 7.51
CA MET A 322 -27.21 -1.46 7.03
C MET A 322 -26.61 -1.16 5.66
N PHE A 323 -25.51 -1.83 5.35
CA PHE A 323 -24.78 -1.76 4.08
C PHE A 323 -24.20 -0.36 3.78
N GLY A 324 -23.66 -0.18 2.59
CA GLY A 324 -22.99 1.07 2.20
C GLY A 324 -21.60 1.25 2.80
N PRO A 325 -20.94 2.39 2.53
CA PRO A 325 -19.57 2.64 2.94
C PRO A 325 -19.45 2.71 4.46
N GLY A 326 -18.32 2.24 4.99
CA GLY A 326 -18.00 2.45 6.40
C GLY A 326 -17.77 3.93 6.74
N TYR A 327 -17.44 4.21 8.00
CA TYR A 327 -17.03 5.54 8.45
C TYR A 327 -15.59 5.53 8.96
N ARG A 328 -14.95 6.70 8.89
CA ARG A 328 -13.60 6.94 9.42
C ARG A 328 -13.73 7.94 10.57
N ASP A 329 -13.27 7.53 11.73
CA ASP A 329 -13.20 8.32 12.96
C ASP A 329 -11.77 8.81 13.22
N PHE A 330 -11.03 9.13 12.15
CA PHE A 330 -9.68 9.66 12.21
C PHE A 330 -9.40 10.61 11.04
N ASP A 331 -8.50 11.55 11.29
CA ASP A 331 -7.85 12.33 10.25
C ASP A 331 -6.63 11.57 9.71
N TYR A 332 -6.37 11.74 8.42
CA TYR A 332 -5.29 11.09 7.69
C TYR A 332 -4.32 12.13 7.14
N GLU A 333 -3.03 11.96 7.43
CA GLU A 333 -1.97 12.77 6.86
C GLU A 333 -0.98 11.88 6.09
N GLU A 334 -0.80 12.21 4.81
CA GLU A 334 0.19 11.56 3.95
C GLU A 334 1.59 12.08 4.33
N ALA A 335 2.41 11.20 4.88
CA ALA A 335 3.80 11.48 5.24
C ALA A 335 4.65 10.24 4.93
N TYR A 336 5.97 10.32 5.15
CA TYR A 336 6.87 9.17 4.97
C TYR A 336 6.39 7.92 5.73
N ALA A 337 5.79 8.12 6.91
CA ALA A 337 4.97 7.14 7.60
C ALA A 337 3.57 7.74 7.79
N PRO A 338 2.50 7.12 7.27
CA PRO A 338 1.15 7.66 7.37
C PRO A 338 0.71 7.88 8.81
N VAL A 339 0.16 9.07 9.11
CA VAL A 339 -0.29 9.45 10.45
C VAL A 339 -1.81 9.37 10.51
N TYR A 340 -2.31 8.72 11.56
CA TYR A 340 -3.73 8.53 11.84
C TYR A 340 -4.06 9.13 13.21
N THR A 341 -4.82 10.21 13.22
CA THR A 341 -5.24 10.89 14.46
C THR A 341 -6.73 10.67 14.66
N TYR A 342 -7.09 9.83 15.63
CA TYR A 342 -8.50 9.58 15.94
C TYR A 342 -9.21 10.84 16.44
N ILE A 343 -10.41 11.07 15.93
CA ILE A 343 -11.28 12.19 16.30
C ILE A 343 -12.43 11.68 17.17
N THR A 344 -13.04 12.60 17.92
CA THR A 344 -14.26 12.30 18.67
C THR A 344 -15.41 12.05 17.70
N PRO A 345 -16.14 10.92 17.80
CA PRO A 345 -17.27 10.64 16.93
C PRO A 345 -18.52 11.39 17.41
N ASP A 346 -18.56 12.70 17.24
CA ASP A 346 -19.61 13.62 17.73
C ASP A 346 -20.63 14.02 16.66
N ARG A 347 -20.62 13.35 15.49
CA ARG A 347 -21.50 13.62 14.35
C ARG A 347 -22.33 12.39 13.97
N PRO A 348 -23.59 12.56 13.50
CA PRO A 348 -24.48 11.46 13.09
C PRO A 348 -23.88 10.47 12.10
N GLU A 349 -23.01 10.95 11.23
CA GLU A 349 -22.27 10.16 10.23
C GLU A 349 -21.40 9.06 10.88
N LEU A 350 -20.90 9.32 12.09
CA LEU A 350 -19.94 8.50 12.85
C LEU A 350 -20.65 7.59 13.87
N TRP A 351 -21.97 7.75 14.06
CA TRP A 351 -22.77 6.99 15.02
C TRP A 351 -23.33 5.68 14.45
N ARG A 352 -22.71 5.15 13.39
CA ARG A 352 -23.06 3.83 12.86
C ARG A 352 -22.54 2.73 13.80
N ARG A 353 -23.14 1.54 13.67
CA ARG A 353 -22.66 0.32 14.33
C ARG A 353 -21.17 0.14 14.10
N THR A 354 -20.46 -0.28 15.14
CA THR A 354 -18.99 -0.38 15.16
C THR A 354 -18.45 -1.35 14.09
N ILE A 355 -19.26 -2.29 13.61
CA ILE A 355 -18.93 -3.18 12.48
C ILE A 355 -18.66 -2.42 11.15
N TYR A 356 -19.19 -1.20 11.00
CA TYR A 356 -18.95 -0.35 9.83
C TYR A 356 -17.75 0.61 10.00
N ARG A 357 -17.06 0.56 11.13
CA ARG A 357 -15.92 1.42 11.40
C ARG A 357 -14.70 0.98 10.60
N PHE A 358 -13.96 1.93 10.06
CA PHE A 358 -12.65 1.65 9.48
C PHE A 358 -11.63 1.31 10.58
N VAL A 359 -10.86 0.24 10.40
CA VAL A 359 -9.84 -0.19 11.37
C VAL A 359 -8.45 0.08 10.82
N VAL A 360 -7.72 0.99 11.45
CA VAL A 360 -6.31 1.24 11.16
C VAL A 360 -5.47 0.16 11.86
N ARG A 361 -4.73 -0.65 11.09
CA ARG A 361 -3.95 -1.76 11.65
C ARG A 361 -2.73 -1.32 12.48
N SER A 362 -2.08 -0.24 12.07
CA SER A 362 -0.86 0.29 12.71
C SER A 362 -1.13 1.10 13.97
N THR A 363 -2.33 1.67 14.09
CA THR A 363 -2.68 2.62 15.15
C THR A 363 -4.03 2.22 15.75
N PRO A 364 -4.04 1.40 16.83
CA PRO A 364 -5.27 0.99 17.50
C PRO A 364 -6.05 2.18 18.07
N HIS A 365 -7.38 2.07 18.11
CA HIS A 365 -8.24 3.11 18.66
C HIS A 365 -8.19 3.09 20.19
N SER A 366 -7.80 4.21 20.82
CA SER A 366 -7.58 4.31 22.27
C SER A 366 -8.74 3.78 23.11
N PHE A 367 -9.96 4.31 22.94
CA PHE A 367 -11.15 3.86 23.68
C PHE A 367 -11.42 2.35 23.56
N LEU A 368 -11.39 1.81 22.33
CA LEU A 368 -11.64 0.38 22.12
C LEU A 368 -10.51 -0.48 22.72
N THR A 369 -9.25 -0.06 22.57
CA THR A 369 -8.11 -0.75 23.17
C THR A 369 -8.16 -0.73 24.69
N THR A 370 -8.59 0.37 25.32
CA THR A 370 -8.82 0.42 26.76
C THR A 370 -9.81 -0.64 27.20
N LEU A 371 -10.83 -0.93 26.39
CA LEU A 371 -11.86 -1.94 26.61
C LEU A 371 -11.51 -3.33 26.04
N ASP A 372 -10.22 -3.64 25.94
CA ASP A 372 -9.69 -4.94 25.50
C ASP A 372 -10.07 -5.34 24.04
N CYS A 373 -10.37 -4.38 23.16
CA CYS A 373 -10.56 -4.66 21.74
C CYS A 373 -9.28 -5.31 21.15
N PRO A 374 -9.41 -6.44 20.42
CA PRO A 374 -8.26 -7.11 19.82
C PRO A 374 -7.38 -6.19 18.97
N ASN A 375 -6.06 -6.38 19.07
CA ASN A 375 -5.12 -5.67 18.20
C ASN A 375 -5.27 -6.22 16.77
N PRO A 376 -5.65 -5.39 15.79
CA PRO A 376 -5.89 -5.82 14.41
C PRO A 376 -4.62 -6.28 13.66
N ALA A 377 -3.43 -6.04 14.22
CA ALA A 377 -2.16 -6.54 13.70
C ALA A 377 -1.84 -7.97 14.18
N ASN A 378 -2.54 -8.48 15.20
CA ASN A 378 -2.25 -9.77 15.82
C ASN A 378 -3.40 -10.78 15.61
N LEU A 379 -3.05 -12.07 15.63
CA LEU A 379 -4.04 -13.14 15.73
C LEU A 379 -4.57 -13.18 17.16
N THR A 380 -5.89 -13.05 17.34
CA THR A 380 -6.55 -13.08 18.65
C THR A 380 -7.60 -14.18 18.67
N PRO A 381 -7.24 -15.43 19.02
CA PRO A 381 -8.15 -16.58 18.99
C PRO A 381 -9.20 -16.56 20.11
N ALA A 382 -8.89 -15.89 21.23
CA ALA A 382 -9.79 -15.60 22.34
C ALA A 382 -9.50 -14.19 22.82
N ARG A 383 -10.54 -13.43 23.19
CA ARG A 383 -10.37 -12.07 23.71
C ARG A 383 -9.87 -12.13 25.15
N ILE A 384 -9.01 -11.18 25.51
CA ILE A 384 -8.63 -10.99 26.90
C ILE A 384 -9.74 -10.18 27.56
N GLU A 385 -10.12 -10.56 28.77
CA GLU A 385 -11.02 -9.76 29.60
C GLU A 385 -10.23 -9.27 30.81
N THR A 386 -10.04 -7.95 30.90
CA THR A 386 -9.42 -7.33 32.07
C THR A 386 -10.45 -6.53 32.86
N THR A 387 -10.12 -6.21 34.12
CA THR A 387 -10.89 -5.27 34.95
C THR A 387 -9.90 -4.26 35.52
N THR A 388 -9.89 -3.07 34.93
CA THR A 388 -8.93 -2.03 35.29
C THR A 388 -9.64 -0.72 35.59
N ALA A 389 -9.02 0.13 36.40
CA ALA A 389 -9.56 1.46 36.71
C ALA A 389 -9.72 2.33 35.45
N LEU A 390 -8.85 2.17 34.44
CA LEU A 390 -8.93 2.90 33.18
C LEU A 390 -10.23 2.60 32.42
N GLN A 391 -10.69 1.35 32.46
CA GLN A 391 -11.95 0.96 31.83
C GLN A 391 -13.15 1.58 32.51
N SER A 392 -13.13 1.69 33.84
CA SER A 392 -14.18 2.37 34.60
C SER A 392 -14.21 3.87 34.37
N LEU A 393 -13.04 4.50 34.12
CA LEU A 393 -12.93 5.93 33.85
C LEU A 393 -13.22 6.30 32.39
N ALA A 394 -13.11 5.34 31.47
CA ALA A 394 -13.42 5.53 30.05
C ALA A 394 -14.93 5.50 29.76
N LEU A 395 -15.71 4.88 30.66
CA LEU A 395 -17.17 4.86 30.67
C LEU A 395 -17.72 6.07 31.43
#